data_AF-A0A3B1J699-F1
#
_entry.id   AF-A0A3B1J699-F1
#
_cell.length_a   1.000
_cell.length_b   1.000
_cell.length_c   1.000
_cell.angle_alpha   90.00
_cell.angle_beta   90.00
_cell.angle_gamma   90.00
#
_symmetry.space_group_name_H-M   'P 1'
#
loop_
_entity.id
_entity.type
_entity.pdbx_description
1 polymer ?
#
loop_
_entity_poly.entity_id
_entity_poly.type
_entity_poly.pdbx_seq_one_letter_code
_entity_poly.pdbx_strand_id
1 'polypeptide(L)'
;MRRKNWEKDLGPLQEKLLKYVLDKSLPAAELIVKDDNICLTREDLWSLGLNQCMESTIGNACFKIIREAAQKHGKDVYIADMYVVPTWKTMNVDPLSSLPNNLCSKDAILFPAWSMQQNQLDHYLLCVLLVVEREIIFLDSVLPGGFGDDSYKTIFRLRERKKLPLFSGFYQ
;
A
#
# COMPACT_ATOMS: atom_id res chain seq x y z
N MET A 1 19.37 -7.63 12.63
CA MET A 1 18.44 -8.30 13.56
C MET A 1 17.34 -8.98 12.74
N ARG A 2 17.45 -10.29 12.45
CA ARG A 2 16.41 -11.03 11.70
C ARG A 2 15.22 -11.29 12.63
N ARG A 3 14.03 -10.83 12.27
CA ARG A 3 12.79 -10.99 13.06
C ARG A 3 12.32 -12.45 12.98
N LYS A 4 12.56 -13.24 14.04
CA LYS A 4 12.12 -14.65 14.22
C LYS A 4 10.60 -14.90 14.17
N ASN A 5 9.77 -13.85 14.03
CA ASN A 5 8.32 -13.93 14.19
C ASN A 5 7.54 -14.00 12.85
N TRP A 6 8.22 -14.08 11.71
CA TRP A 6 7.58 -14.11 10.38
C TRP A 6 7.57 -15.49 9.73
N GLU A 7 8.29 -16.46 10.29
CA GLU A 7 8.28 -17.85 9.83
C GLU A 7 7.20 -18.61 10.62
N LYS A 8 5.96 -18.54 10.14
CA LYS A 8 4.89 -19.43 10.62
C LYS A 8 4.68 -20.52 9.59
N ASP A 9 4.89 -21.76 9.98
CA ASP A 9 4.62 -22.91 9.12
C ASP A 9 3.14 -22.93 8.73
N LEU A 10 2.89 -23.15 7.45
CA LEU A 10 1.54 -23.32 6.93
C LEU A 10 1.01 -24.69 7.38
N GLY A 11 -0.20 -24.73 7.94
CA GLY A 11 -0.87 -26.00 8.22
C GLY A 11 -1.23 -26.74 6.91
N PRO A 12 -1.48 -28.07 6.96
CA PRO A 12 -1.76 -28.86 5.76
C PRO A 12 -2.92 -28.34 4.89
N LEU A 13 -3.95 -27.77 5.53
CA LEU A 13 -5.08 -27.15 4.82
C LEU A 13 -4.66 -25.86 4.09
N GLN A 14 -3.83 -25.03 4.73
CA GLN A 14 -3.34 -23.78 4.13
C GLN A 14 -2.42 -24.08 2.95
N GLU A 15 -1.55 -25.08 3.06
CA GLU A 15 -0.74 -25.53 1.92
C GLU A 15 -1.60 -26.05 0.78
N LYS A 16 -2.65 -26.83 1.05
CA LYS A 16 -3.56 -27.34 0.01
C LYS A 16 -4.28 -26.20 -0.69
N LEU A 17 -4.78 -25.22 0.06
CA LEU A 17 -5.40 -24.02 -0.50
C LEU A 17 -4.40 -23.23 -1.34
N LEU A 18 -3.19 -23.02 -0.85
CA LEU A 18 -2.14 -22.29 -1.56
C LEU A 18 -1.79 -22.98 -2.89
N LYS A 19 -1.62 -24.31 -2.88
CA LYS A 19 -1.38 -25.11 -4.10
C LYS A 19 -2.53 -24.97 -5.09
N TYR A 20 -3.77 -25.03 -4.61
CA TYR A 20 -4.94 -24.85 -5.47
C TYR A 20 -4.98 -23.45 -6.08
N VAL A 21 -4.82 -22.38 -5.30
CA VAL A 21 -4.96 -21.00 -5.83
C VAL A 21 -3.81 -20.60 -6.77
N LEU A 22 -2.61 -21.15 -6.56
CA LEU A 22 -1.44 -20.86 -7.41
C LEU A 22 -1.28 -21.80 -8.63
N ASP A 23 -2.20 -22.75 -8.82
CA ASP A 23 -2.14 -23.69 -9.95
C ASP A 23 -2.38 -22.99 -11.29
N LYS A 24 -1.34 -22.91 -12.13
CA LYS A 24 -1.39 -22.29 -13.46
C LYS A 24 -2.09 -23.14 -14.53
N SER A 25 -2.41 -24.40 -14.23
CA SER A 25 -3.15 -25.27 -15.14
C SER A 25 -4.67 -25.05 -15.08
N LEU A 26 -5.15 -24.38 -14.02
CA LEU A 26 -6.55 -24.01 -13.82
C LEU A 26 -6.88 -22.66 -14.47
N PRO A 27 -8.17 -22.35 -14.72
CA PRO A 27 -8.58 -21.12 -15.39
C PRO A 27 -8.14 -19.85 -14.66
N ALA A 28 -7.40 -18.98 -15.36
CA ALA A 28 -6.85 -17.73 -14.83
C ALA A 28 -7.94 -16.75 -14.33
N ALA A 29 -9.06 -16.66 -15.06
CA ALA A 29 -10.17 -15.75 -14.76
C ALA A 29 -11.14 -16.28 -13.69
N GLU A 30 -10.86 -17.42 -13.07
CA GLU A 30 -11.68 -17.95 -11.97
C GLU A 30 -11.68 -16.99 -10.78
N LEU A 31 -12.88 -16.62 -10.31
CA LEU A 31 -13.05 -15.76 -9.13
C LEU A 31 -12.77 -16.57 -7.86
N ILE A 32 -11.68 -16.25 -7.16
CA ILE A 32 -11.23 -16.96 -5.95
C ILE A 32 -11.72 -16.27 -4.69
N VAL A 33 -11.70 -14.94 -4.65
CA VAL A 33 -12.16 -14.14 -3.51
C VAL A 33 -13.15 -13.10 -3.99
N LYS A 34 -14.29 -13.00 -3.31
CA LYS A 34 -15.23 -11.89 -3.44
C LYS A 34 -15.61 -11.39 -2.05
N ASP A 35 -15.22 -10.16 -1.75
CA ASP A 35 -15.46 -9.54 -0.45
C ASP A 35 -15.64 -8.02 -0.61
N ASP A 36 -16.87 -7.54 -0.41
CA ASP A 36 -17.31 -6.19 -0.76
C ASP A 36 -16.93 -5.79 -2.21
N ASN A 37 -16.03 -4.81 -2.34
CA ASN A 37 -15.53 -4.29 -3.61
C ASN A 37 -14.25 -5.00 -4.09
N ILE A 38 -13.73 -5.96 -3.32
CA ILE A 38 -12.55 -6.74 -3.69
C ILE A 38 -13.01 -7.98 -4.45
N CYS A 39 -12.55 -8.10 -5.69
CA CYS A 39 -12.65 -9.32 -6.48
C CYS A 39 -11.24 -9.75 -6.84
N LEU A 40 -10.82 -10.94 -6.41
CA LEU A 40 -9.53 -11.52 -6.79
C LEU A 40 -9.76 -12.73 -7.66
N THR A 41 -9.20 -12.69 -8.86
CA THR A 41 -9.08 -13.84 -9.75
C THR A 41 -7.87 -14.68 -9.39
N ARG A 42 -7.78 -15.87 -9.98
CA ARG A 42 -6.61 -16.74 -9.85
C ARG A 42 -5.34 -16.07 -10.39
N GLU A 43 -5.46 -15.37 -11.51
CA GLU A 43 -4.34 -14.65 -12.12
C GLU A 43 -3.75 -13.59 -11.18
N ASP A 44 -4.60 -12.84 -10.46
CA ASP A 44 -4.14 -11.83 -9.50
C ASP A 44 -3.25 -12.46 -8.42
N LEU A 45 -3.63 -13.65 -7.93
CA LEU A 45 -2.91 -14.37 -6.88
C LEU A 45 -1.56 -14.93 -7.34
N TRP A 46 -1.33 -15.11 -8.64
CA TRP A 46 -0.02 -15.51 -9.15
C TRP A 46 1.07 -14.48 -8.83
N SER A 47 0.71 -13.21 -8.69
CA SER A 47 1.63 -12.14 -8.28
C SER A 47 2.09 -12.24 -6.82
N LEU A 48 1.42 -13.03 -5.97
CA LEU A 48 1.85 -13.33 -4.60
C LEU A 48 2.81 -14.53 -4.52
N GLY A 49 2.62 -15.52 -5.40
CA GLY A 49 3.30 -16.81 -5.34
C GLY A 49 4.53 -16.94 -6.24
N LEU A 50 4.81 -15.96 -7.09
CA LEU A 50 5.87 -15.99 -8.10
C LEU A 50 6.72 -14.73 -8.01
N ASN A 51 7.95 -14.77 -8.54
CA ASN A 51 8.86 -13.62 -8.64
C ASN A 51 8.34 -12.56 -9.65
N GLN A 52 7.17 -12.00 -9.39
CA GLN A 52 6.52 -10.97 -10.18
C GLN A 52 6.22 -9.78 -9.27
N CYS A 53 6.02 -8.61 -9.88
CA CYS A 53 5.54 -7.45 -9.14
C CYS A 53 4.12 -7.73 -8.63
N MET A 54 3.88 -7.44 -7.35
CA MET A 54 2.56 -7.61 -6.75
C MET A 54 1.52 -6.76 -7.49
N GLU A 55 0.39 -7.38 -7.84
CA GLU A 55 -0.72 -6.68 -8.46
C GLU A 55 -1.39 -5.72 -7.45
N SER A 56 -1.86 -4.55 -7.89
CA SER A 56 -2.42 -3.51 -7.00
C SER A 56 -3.73 -3.96 -6.32
N THR A 57 -4.56 -4.78 -6.96
CA THR A 57 -5.77 -5.39 -6.35
C THR A 57 -5.39 -6.30 -5.17
N ILE A 58 -4.31 -7.07 -5.31
CA ILE A 58 -3.77 -7.88 -4.21
C ILE A 58 -3.30 -7.00 -3.06
N GLY A 59 -2.51 -5.97 -3.35
CA GLY A 59 -2.03 -5.07 -2.31
C GLY A 59 -3.16 -4.29 -1.63
N ASN A 60 -4.18 -3.87 -2.38
CA ASN A 60 -5.40 -3.27 -1.83
C ASN A 60 -6.15 -4.27 -0.92
N ALA A 61 -6.20 -5.56 -1.27
CA ALA A 61 -6.77 -6.59 -0.39
C ALA A 61 -5.96 -6.76 0.90
N CYS A 62 -4.63 -6.77 0.82
CA CYS A 62 -3.76 -6.76 2.00
C CYS A 62 -4.00 -5.52 2.87
N PHE A 63 -4.18 -4.35 2.27
CA PHE A 63 -4.47 -3.12 3.00
C PHE A 63 -5.85 -3.12 3.67
N LYS A 64 -6.86 -3.78 3.08
CA LYS A 64 -8.15 -4.01 3.78
C LYS A 64 -7.93 -4.76 5.09
N ILE A 65 -7.14 -5.84 5.07
CA ILE A 65 -6.81 -6.63 6.27
C ILE A 65 -6.07 -5.77 7.31
N ILE A 66 -5.10 -4.95 6.88
CA ILE A 66 -4.36 -4.04 7.77
C ILE A 66 -5.31 -3.02 8.42
N ARG A 67 -6.21 -2.43 7.64
CA ARG A 67 -7.21 -1.47 8.13
C ARG A 67 -8.14 -2.11 9.16
N GLU A 68 -8.62 -3.32 8.90
CA GLU A 68 -9.47 -4.06 9.85
C GLU A 68 -8.72 -4.43 11.13
N ALA A 69 -7.45 -4.82 11.02
CA ALA A 69 -6.60 -5.08 12.19
C ALA A 69 -6.38 -3.81 13.02
N ALA A 70 -6.13 -2.67 12.38
CA ALA A 70 -6.01 -1.38 13.05
C ALA A 70 -7.31 -0.98 13.76
N GLN A 71 -8.47 -1.14 13.11
CA GLN A 71 -9.78 -0.87 13.70
C GLN A 71 -10.05 -1.75 14.92
N LYS A 72 -9.68 -3.03 14.88
CA LYS A 72 -9.75 -3.94 16.05
C LYS A 72 -8.88 -3.49 17.22
N HIS A 73 -7.91 -2.61 16.99
CA HIS A 73 -7.07 -2.01 18.03
C HIS A 73 -7.46 -0.56 18.33
N GLY A 74 -8.66 -0.13 17.89
CA GLY A 74 -9.18 1.21 18.15
C GLY A 74 -8.48 2.32 17.36
N LYS A 75 -7.80 1.97 16.26
CA LYS A 75 -7.12 2.92 15.37
C LYS A 75 -7.92 3.17 14.10
N ASP A 76 -8.10 4.44 13.75
CA ASP A 76 -8.74 4.89 12.52
C ASP A 76 -7.69 5.25 11.47
N VAL A 77 -7.45 4.32 10.54
CA VAL A 77 -6.41 4.45 9.51
C VAL A 77 -7.06 4.62 8.14
N TYR A 78 -6.61 5.62 7.40
CA TYR A 78 -6.92 5.73 5.97
C TYR A 78 -5.76 5.17 5.14
N ILE A 79 -6.09 4.40 4.12
CA ILE A 79 -5.11 3.86 3.16
C ILE A 79 -5.64 4.22 1.77
N ALA A 80 -4.84 4.94 1.00
CA ALA A 80 -5.22 5.27 -0.37
C ALA A 80 -5.13 4.03 -1.27
N ASP A 81 -5.98 3.99 -2.28
CA ASP A 81 -5.99 2.93 -3.28
C ASP A 81 -4.66 2.91 -4.06
N MET A 82 -4.08 1.72 -4.24
CA MET A 82 -2.82 1.50 -4.94
C MET A 82 -2.85 1.91 -6.42
N TYR A 83 -4.02 2.00 -7.05
CA TYR A 83 -4.17 2.53 -8.40
C TYR A 83 -4.23 4.06 -8.43
N VAL A 84 -4.64 4.70 -7.34
CA VAL A 84 -4.85 6.16 -7.30
C VAL A 84 -3.53 6.89 -7.14
N VAL A 85 -2.70 6.51 -6.16
CA VAL A 85 -1.46 7.24 -5.86
C VAL A 85 -0.48 7.32 -7.03
N PRO A 86 -0.29 6.27 -7.87
CA PRO A 86 0.56 6.36 -9.05
C PRO A 86 0.15 7.42 -10.07
N THR A 87 -1.16 7.72 -10.18
CA THR A 87 -1.66 8.74 -11.10
C THR A 87 -1.24 10.15 -10.72
N TRP A 88 -0.82 10.37 -9.48
CA TRP A 88 -0.44 11.69 -8.96
C TRP A 88 0.83 12.26 -9.60
N LYS A 89 1.66 11.40 -10.22
CA LYS A 89 2.85 11.83 -10.98
C LYS A 89 2.53 12.19 -12.44
N THR A 90 1.47 11.61 -13.01
CA THR A 90 1.23 11.61 -14.45
C THR A 90 0.09 12.52 -14.85
N MET A 91 -0.94 12.60 -14.01
CA MET A 91 -2.08 13.47 -14.20
C MET A 91 -1.79 14.76 -13.45
N ASN A 92 -1.76 15.90 -14.15
CA ASN A 92 -1.64 17.24 -13.56
C ASN A 92 -2.93 17.64 -12.79
N VAL A 93 -3.50 16.68 -12.09
CA VAL A 93 -4.69 16.76 -11.24
C VAL A 93 -4.19 17.03 -9.83
N ASP A 94 -5.02 17.61 -8.97
CA ASP A 94 -4.70 17.76 -7.56
C ASP A 94 -5.06 16.46 -6.80
N PRO A 95 -4.09 15.64 -6.35
CA PRO A 95 -4.32 14.51 -5.46
C PRO A 95 -5.27 14.73 -4.29
N LEU A 96 -5.41 15.95 -3.76
CA LEU A 96 -6.40 16.22 -2.70
C LEU A 96 -7.84 15.99 -3.15
N SER A 97 -8.12 16.15 -4.44
CA SER A 97 -9.44 15.85 -5.00
C SER A 97 -9.82 14.37 -4.88
N SER A 98 -8.82 13.47 -4.78
CA SER A 98 -9.03 12.04 -4.62
C SER A 98 -9.12 11.59 -3.15
N LEU A 99 -8.92 12.50 -2.20
CA LEU A 99 -8.83 12.21 -0.78
C LEU A 99 -10.10 12.62 -0.03
N PRO A 100 -10.48 11.90 1.04
CA PRO A 100 -11.64 12.27 1.84
C PRO A 100 -11.38 13.51 2.70
N ASN A 101 -12.43 14.29 2.98
CA ASN A 101 -12.30 15.56 3.71
C ASN A 101 -11.91 15.39 5.20
N ASN A 102 -12.09 14.19 5.78
CA ASN A 102 -11.85 13.91 7.19
C ASN A 102 -10.48 13.26 7.46
N LEU A 103 -9.49 13.42 6.57
CA LEU A 103 -8.15 12.89 6.80
C LEU A 103 -7.50 13.40 8.09
N CYS A 104 -7.79 14.65 8.48
CA CYS A 104 -7.25 15.26 9.69
C CYS A 104 -7.66 14.57 10.99
N SER A 105 -8.73 13.76 10.97
CA SER A 105 -9.22 13.05 12.15
C SER A 105 -8.72 11.60 12.25
N LYS A 106 -7.91 11.16 11.29
CA LYS A 106 -7.33 9.81 11.28
C LYS A 106 -6.16 9.72 12.26
N ASP A 107 -5.88 8.53 12.77
CA ASP A 107 -4.63 8.26 13.50
C ASP A 107 -3.44 8.22 12.53
N ALA A 108 -3.63 7.55 11.38
CA ALA A 108 -2.60 7.41 10.36
C ALA A 108 -3.18 7.42 8.94
N ILE A 109 -2.35 7.86 8.00
CA ILE A 109 -2.67 7.89 6.57
C ILE A 109 -1.54 7.20 5.81
N LEU A 110 -1.88 6.21 4.98
CA LEU A 110 -0.92 5.44 4.18
C LEU A 110 -1.12 5.74 2.69
N PHE A 111 -0.03 6.08 2.01
CA PHE A 111 0.03 6.25 0.56
C PHE A 111 0.99 5.21 -0.04
N PRO A 112 0.46 4.09 -0.56
CA PRO A 112 1.26 3.17 -1.35
C PRO A 112 1.57 3.80 -2.71
N ALA A 113 2.85 3.95 -3.03
CA ALA A 113 3.32 4.62 -4.23
C ALA A 113 4.07 3.62 -5.13
N TRP A 114 4.03 3.83 -6.45
CA TRP A 114 4.75 3.00 -7.42
C TRP A 114 5.94 3.77 -8.01
N SER A 115 7.15 3.34 -7.67
CA SER A 115 8.40 3.91 -8.15
C SER A 115 8.79 3.29 -9.48
N MET A 116 9.03 4.13 -10.49
CA MET A 116 9.56 3.74 -11.80
C MET A 116 10.76 4.64 -12.08
N GLN A 117 11.93 4.26 -11.57
CA GLN A 117 13.14 5.05 -11.71
C GLN A 117 14.07 4.44 -12.74
N GLN A 118 14.74 5.30 -13.51
CA GLN A 118 15.73 4.86 -14.47
C GLN A 118 16.83 4.06 -13.77
N ASN A 119 17.13 2.88 -14.30
CA ASN A 119 18.15 1.95 -13.80
C ASN A 119 17.89 1.35 -12.40
N GLN A 120 16.64 1.34 -11.94
CA GLN A 120 16.20 0.59 -10.76
C GLN A 120 15.05 -0.34 -11.14
N LEU A 121 14.87 -1.43 -10.40
CA LEU A 121 13.68 -2.26 -10.55
C LEU A 121 12.47 -1.48 -10.04
N ASP A 122 11.38 -1.52 -10.80
CA ASP A 122 10.12 -0.94 -10.36
C ASP A 122 9.66 -1.65 -9.07
N HIS A 123 9.20 -0.86 -8.10
CA HIS A 123 8.79 -1.40 -6.80
C HIS A 123 7.81 -0.45 -6.10
N TYR A 124 7.08 -1.01 -5.15
CA TYR A 124 6.23 -0.21 -4.27
C TYR A 124 7.04 0.46 -3.17
N LEU A 125 6.63 1.69 -2.89
CA LEU A 125 7.05 2.52 -1.78
C LEU A 125 5.85 2.75 -0.87
N LEU A 126 6.09 3.03 0.41
CA LEU A 126 5.00 3.38 1.32
C LEU A 126 5.35 4.66 2.07
N CYS A 127 4.49 5.66 1.93
CA CYS A 127 4.52 6.86 2.75
C CYS A 127 3.47 6.74 3.85
N VAL A 128 3.87 6.91 5.10
CA VAL A 128 3.00 6.83 6.28
C VAL A 128 3.02 8.17 6.98
N LEU A 129 1.85 8.73 7.19
CA LEU A 129 1.67 9.96 7.93
C LEU A 129 1.04 9.60 9.26
N LEU A 130 1.75 9.89 10.33
CA LEU A 130 1.26 9.77 11.69
C LEU A 130 0.66 11.12 12.08
N VAL A 131 -0.68 11.19 12.08
CA VAL A 131 -1.42 12.46 12.14
C VAL A 131 -1.25 13.15 13.48
N VAL A 132 -1.29 12.37 14.57
CA VAL A 132 -1.19 12.88 15.95
C VAL A 132 0.24 13.30 16.26
N GLU A 133 1.19 12.45 15.90
CA GLU A 133 2.63 12.60 16.14
C GLU A 133 3.26 13.68 15.27
N ARG A 134 2.55 14.09 14.23
CA ARG A 134 3.04 15.01 13.23
C ARG A 134 4.35 14.53 12.59
N GLU A 135 4.37 13.26 12.20
CA GLU A 135 5.52 12.64 11.53
C GLU A 135 5.17 12.08 10.15
N ILE A 136 6.09 12.22 9.19
CA ILE A 136 6.03 11.53 7.90
C ILE A 136 7.15 10.51 7.84
N ILE A 137 6.78 9.24 7.70
CA ILE A 137 7.69 8.11 7.58
C ILE A 137 7.68 7.64 6.12
N PHE A 138 8.87 7.57 5.54
CA PHE A 138 9.09 7.07 4.20
C PHE A 138 9.70 5.67 4.28
N LEU A 139 9.03 4.68 3.72
CA LEU A 139 9.45 3.28 3.72
C LEU A 139 9.77 2.85 2.29
N ASP A 140 11.02 2.44 2.10
CA ASP A 140 11.56 1.93 0.85
C ASP A 140 12.45 0.71 1.16
N SER A 141 12.01 -0.48 0.74
CA SER A 141 12.76 -1.71 0.98
C SER A 141 13.99 -1.84 0.08
N VAL A 142 14.04 -1.12 -1.04
CA VAL A 142 15.17 -1.12 -1.98
C VAL A 142 16.24 -0.13 -1.53
N LEU A 143 15.85 0.93 -0.83
CA LEU A 143 16.75 1.94 -0.25
C LEU A 143 16.60 2.05 1.28
N PRO A 144 17.24 1.16 2.06
CA PRO A 144 17.08 1.07 3.52
C PRO A 144 17.45 2.34 4.32
N GLY A 145 18.11 3.32 3.70
CA GLY A 145 18.49 4.60 4.31
C GLY A 145 17.85 5.82 3.64
N GLY A 146 16.87 5.61 2.77
CA GLY A 146 16.28 6.69 1.99
C GLY A 146 14.89 6.34 1.45
N PHE A 147 14.50 7.08 0.44
CA PHE A 147 13.26 6.87 -0.29
C PHE A 147 13.55 7.26 -1.73
N GLY A 148 13.41 6.31 -2.65
CA GLY A 148 14.00 6.41 -3.98
C GLY A 148 13.41 7.53 -4.79
N ASP A 149 12.11 7.77 -4.69
CA ASP A 149 11.40 8.64 -5.62
C ASP A 149 11.17 10.06 -5.06
N ASP A 150 12.05 10.98 -5.45
CA ASP A 150 11.99 12.39 -5.08
C ASP A 150 10.73 13.10 -5.58
N SER A 151 10.10 12.62 -6.66
CA SER A 151 8.84 13.19 -7.15
C SER A 151 7.71 12.93 -6.15
N TYR A 152 7.67 11.74 -5.56
CA TYR A 152 6.74 11.44 -4.49
C TYR A 152 7.10 12.13 -3.19
N LYS A 153 8.38 12.21 -2.78
CA LYS A 153 8.76 13.06 -1.63
C LYS A 153 8.21 14.45 -1.81
N THR A 154 8.34 14.99 -3.02
CA THR A 154 7.81 16.27 -3.40
C THR A 154 6.28 16.27 -3.33
N ILE A 155 5.55 15.34 -3.93
CA ILE A 155 4.08 15.30 -3.85
C ILE A 155 3.56 15.21 -2.40
N PHE A 156 4.26 14.45 -1.56
CA PHE A 156 3.95 14.28 -0.15
C PHE A 156 4.40 15.49 0.71
N ARG A 157 5.43 16.25 0.28
CA ARG A 157 5.99 17.44 0.97
C ARG A 157 5.54 18.79 0.38
N LEU A 158 5.62 19.05 -0.92
CA LEU A 158 5.17 20.30 -1.60
C LEU A 158 3.70 20.68 -1.32
N ARG A 159 2.86 19.73 -0.91
CA ARG A 159 1.49 20.00 -0.43
C ARG A 159 1.40 20.60 0.98
N GLU A 160 2.53 20.79 1.66
CA GLU A 160 2.69 21.55 2.91
C GLU A 160 2.23 23.01 2.83
N ARG A 161 2.20 23.62 1.63
CA ARG A 161 2.00 25.07 1.49
C ARG A 161 0.60 25.53 1.10
N LYS A 162 -0.28 24.65 0.62
CA LYS A 162 -1.63 25.05 0.18
C LYS A 162 -2.69 24.06 0.67
N LYS A 163 -3.30 24.42 1.82
CA LYS A 163 -4.65 24.05 2.27
C LYS A 163 -4.90 22.69 2.96
N LEU A 164 -3.88 21.94 3.37
CA LEU A 164 -4.08 20.90 4.39
C LEU A 164 -3.46 21.38 5.71
N PRO A 165 -4.27 21.83 6.70
CA PRO A 165 -3.74 22.19 8.02
C PRO A 165 -3.07 21.01 8.74
N LEU A 166 -3.22 19.78 8.24
CA LEU A 166 -2.49 18.58 8.67
C LEU A 166 -0.98 18.83 8.85
N PHE A 167 -0.26 19.39 7.87
CA PHE A 167 1.22 19.31 7.87
C PHE A 167 1.97 20.50 8.48
N SER A 168 1.25 21.53 8.93
CA SER A 168 1.86 22.77 9.45
C SER A 168 2.67 22.60 10.73
N GLY A 169 2.53 21.48 11.43
CA GLY A 169 3.25 21.17 12.66
C GLY A 169 4.17 19.95 12.59
N PHE A 170 4.43 19.41 11.40
CA PHE A 170 5.31 18.25 11.19
C PHE A 170 6.78 18.64 11.01
N TYR A 171 7.08 19.94 11.07
CA TYR A 171 8.40 20.53 10.89
C TYR A 171 8.68 21.51 12.03
N GLN A 172 9.05 20.97 13.19
CA GLN A 172 9.81 21.70 14.23
C GLN A 172 11.13 21.00 14.45
#